data_AF-A0A066XRY3-F1
#
_entry.id   AF-A0A066XRY3-F1
#
_cell.length_a   1.000
_cell.length_b   1.000
_cell.length_c   1.000
_cell.angle_alpha   90.00
_cell.angle_beta   90.00
_cell.angle_gamma   90.00
#
_symmetry.space_group_name_H-M   'P 1'
#
loop_
_entity.id
_entity.type
_entity.pdbx_description
1 polymer ?
#
loop_
_entity_poly.entity_id
_entity_poly.type
_entity_poly.pdbx_seq_one_letter_code
_entity_poly.pdbx_strand_id
1 'polypeptide(L)'
;MSVQSLLNRLNLLGQQVNDRKDILDLWKDLRLEFLRDPTLTTQKFPSWALKNVHPKALALVTNTIYVNNIDGLRGDISRRLKNISTRFNSTPGVFIFCFGITITSSRACLDALNALQQSHPQVSLVDLYNRYLETHADGPGRKGTSKELAKIRLAIQRFNPDIWNKHHPHLTRSTPQPASRPGLAIELEPDNIIAAPSAAVAAVEHESDQEPEQDPAQDPEQDPDFDLDGNDFDDNQGLPAAESHSDTDSDNNRHHHNYDY
;
A
#
# COMPACT_ATOMS: atom_id res chain seq x y z
N MET A 1 -9.20 -27.87 15.34
CA MET A 1 -8.15 -27.55 16.35
C MET A 1 -8.55 -26.24 17.00
N SER A 2 -8.13 -25.94 18.24
CA SER A 2 -8.45 -24.63 18.84
C SER A 2 -7.61 -23.49 18.22
N VAL A 3 -8.10 -22.25 18.33
CA VAL A 3 -7.38 -21.03 17.90
C VAL A 3 -5.97 -20.98 18.49
N GLN A 4 -5.80 -21.30 19.78
CA GLN A 4 -4.49 -21.30 20.44
C GLN A 4 -3.54 -22.36 19.88
N SER A 5 -4.04 -23.55 19.52
CA SER A 5 -3.23 -24.63 18.94
C SER A 5 -2.72 -24.24 17.54
N LEU A 6 -3.59 -23.67 16.71
CA LEU A 6 -3.26 -23.16 15.38
C LEU A 6 -2.26 -21.99 15.46
N LEU A 7 -2.50 -21.04 16.37
CA LEU A 7 -1.61 -19.90 16.62
C LEU A 7 -0.20 -20.35 17.04
N ASN A 8 -0.10 -21.29 17.98
CA ASN A 8 1.18 -21.81 18.45
C ASN A 8 1.97 -22.46 17.31
N ARG A 9 1.32 -23.30 16.47
CA ARG A 9 1.97 -23.95 15.32
C ARG A 9 2.38 -22.92 14.24
N LEU A 10 1.51 -21.97 13.92
CA LEU A 10 1.79 -20.90 12.96
C LEU A 10 2.98 -20.03 13.42
N ASN A 11 3.05 -19.70 14.70
CA ASN A 11 4.15 -18.91 15.27
C ASN A 11 5.48 -19.67 15.27
N LEU A 12 5.46 -20.98 15.57
CA LEU A 12 6.65 -21.84 15.51
C LEU A 12 7.22 -21.89 14.08
N LEU A 13 6.37 -22.15 13.07
CA LEU A 13 6.79 -22.11 11.66
C LEU A 13 7.24 -20.72 11.24
N GLY A 14 6.60 -19.66 11.77
CA GLY A 14 7.00 -18.28 11.56
C GLY A 14 8.40 -17.93 12.08
N GLN A 15 8.89 -18.61 13.12
CA GLN A 15 10.26 -18.46 13.61
C GLN A 15 11.25 -19.19 12.69
N GLN A 16 10.91 -20.39 12.26
CA GLN A 16 11.79 -21.30 11.51
C GLN A 16 11.82 -21.03 10.00
N VAL A 17 10.79 -20.41 9.42
CA VAL A 17 10.67 -20.04 7.99
C VAL A 17 10.74 -21.25 7.02
N ASN A 18 10.48 -22.46 7.51
CA ASN A 18 10.79 -23.70 6.78
C ASN A 18 9.69 -24.22 5.85
N ASP A 19 8.44 -23.74 5.93
CA ASP A 19 7.39 -24.15 4.97
C ASP A 19 6.37 -23.02 4.71
N ARG A 20 6.30 -22.56 3.44
CA ARG A 20 5.36 -21.52 3.00
C ARG A 20 3.93 -22.04 2.86
N LYS A 21 3.74 -23.30 2.46
CA LYS A 21 2.42 -23.90 2.21
C LYS A 21 1.70 -24.15 3.52
N ASP A 22 2.37 -24.82 4.47
CA ASP A 22 1.84 -25.08 5.81
C ASP A 22 1.43 -23.77 6.52
N ILE A 23 2.23 -22.70 6.41
CA ILE A 23 1.91 -21.38 6.97
C ILE A 23 0.62 -20.79 6.36
N LEU A 24 0.38 -20.96 5.05
CA LEU A 24 -0.81 -20.46 4.38
C LEU A 24 -2.07 -21.25 4.72
N ASP A 25 -1.96 -22.58 4.84
CA ASP A 25 -3.10 -23.43 5.18
C ASP A 25 -3.47 -23.27 6.66
N LEU A 26 -2.50 -23.25 7.58
CA LEU A 26 -2.74 -22.92 9.00
C LEU A 26 -3.32 -21.52 9.20
N TRP A 27 -3.01 -20.56 8.34
CA TRP A 27 -3.63 -19.23 8.40
C TRP A 27 -5.11 -19.24 7.99
N LYS A 28 -5.49 -20.04 6.99
CA LYS A 28 -6.91 -20.22 6.62
C LYS A 28 -7.68 -20.82 7.79
N ASP A 29 -7.16 -21.90 8.37
CA ASP A 29 -7.75 -22.57 9.53
C ASP A 29 -7.84 -21.61 10.74
N LEU A 30 -6.76 -20.87 11.03
CA LEU A 30 -6.73 -19.90 12.12
C LEU A 30 -7.80 -18.81 11.95
N ARG A 31 -8.01 -18.33 10.72
CA ARG A 31 -9.04 -17.34 10.42
C ARG A 31 -10.45 -17.93 10.53
N LEU A 32 -10.66 -19.18 10.13
CA LEU A 32 -11.95 -19.86 10.26
C LEU A 32 -12.30 -20.12 11.73
N GLU A 33 -11.35 -20.64 12.53
CA GLU A 33 -11.57 -20.89 13.95
C GLU A 33 -11.69 -19.59 14.76
N PHE A 34 -10.95 -18.52 14.41
CA PHE A 34 -11.15 -17.19 15.02
C PHE A 34 -12.59 -16.68 14.84
N LEU A 35 -13.21 -16.92 13.68
CA LEU A 35 -14.60 -16.52 13.41
C LEU A 35 -15.63 -17.40 14.13
N ARG A 36 -15.23 -18.59 14.60
CA ARG A 36 -16.07 -19.53 15.36
C ARG A 36 -15.95 -19.36 16.87
N ASP A 37 -14.86 -18.76 17.36
CA ASP A 37 -14.61 -18.59 18.79
C ASP A 37 -15.48 -17.46 19.38
N PRO A 38 -16.44 -17.77 20.28
CA PRO A 38 -17.34 -16.77 20.85
C PRO A 38 -16.60 -15.73 21.71
N THR A 39 -15.43 -16.09 22.28
CA THR A 39 -14.65 -15.20 23.16
C THR A 39 -13.93 -14.09 22.39
N LEU A 40 -13.71 -14.27 21.09
CA LEU A 40 -12.99 -13.34 20.22
C LEU A 40 -13.92 -12.46 19.36
N THR A 41 -15.23 -12.67 19.43
CA THR A 41 -16.27 -11.97 18.64
C THR A 41 -16.23 -10.44 18.72
N THR A 42 -15.74 -9.88 19.82
CA THR A 42 -15.59 -8.43 20.01
C THR A 42 -14.37 -7.85 19.30
N GLN A 43 -13.40 -8.68 18.90
CA GLN A 43 -12.14 -8.26 18.30
C GLN A 43 -12.18 -8.34 16.77
N LYS A 44 -11.54 -7.38 16.09
CA LYS A 44 -11.33 -7.46 14.64
C LYS A 44 -10.09 -8.31 14.34
N PHE A 45 -10.24 -9.33 13.50
CA PHE A 45 -9.18 -10.28 13.16
C PHE A 45 -7.83 -9.63 12.82
N PRO A 46 -7.72 -8.52 12.05
CA PRO A 46 -6.41 -7.92 11.78
C PRO A 46 -5.75 -7.28 13.03
N SER A 47 -6.52 -6.73 13.97
CA SER A 47 -5.97 -6.17 15.22
C SER A 47 -5.50 -7.27 16.16
N TRP A 48 -6.25 -8.37 16.22
CA TRP A 48 -5.84 -9.57 16.94
C TRP A 48 -4.59 -10.21 16.31
N ALA A 49 -4.56 -10.37 14.99
CA ALA A 49 -3.45 -11.01 14.28
C ALA A 49 -2.15 -10.19 14.39
N LEU A 50 -2.21 -8.86 14.30
CA LEU A 50 -1.07 -7.97 14.53
C LEU A 50 -0.42 -8.12 15.92
N LYS A 51 -1.18 -8.54 16.93
CA LYS A 51 -0.71 -8.68 18.32
C LYS A 51 -0.22 -10.09 18.64
N ASN A 52 -0.80 -11.11 18.00
CA ASN A 52 -0.62 -12.51 18.38
C ASN A 52 0.20 -13.32 17.37
N VAL A 53 0.15 -13.00 16.08
CA VAL A 53 0.80 -13.77 15.02
C VAL A 53 2.23 -13.27 14.80
N HIS A 54 3.18 -14.19 14.69
CA HIS A 54 4.59 -13.89 14.51
C HIS A 54 4.83 -13.01 13.27
N PRO A 55 5.58 -11.89 13.37
CA PRO A 55 5.68 -10.90 12.29
C PRO A 55 6.15 -11.48 10.94
N LYS A 56 7.08 -12.44 10.94
CA LYS A 56 7.53 -13.11 9.70
C LYS A 56 6.43 -13.94 9.03
N ALA A 57 5.62 -14.66 9.82
CA ALA A 57 4.50 -15.45 9.29
C ALA A 57 3.41 -14.51 8.74
N LEU A 58 3.05 -13.47 9.51
CA LEU A 58 2.07 -12.48 9.07
C LEU A 58 2.52 -11.78 7.77
N ALA A 59 3.79 -11.39 7.67
CA ALA A 59 4.35 -10.79 6.45
C ALA A 59 4.33 -11.76 5.27
N LEU A 60 4.78 -13.02 5.43
CA LEU A 60 4.77 -14.04 4.38
C LEU A 60 3.35 -14.30 3.86
N VAL A 61 2.40 -14.49 4.76
CA VAL A 61 1.00 -14.74 4.41
C VAL A 61 0.39 -13.54 3.69
N THR A 62 0.48 -12.35 4.27
CA THR A 62 -0.19 -11.17 3.72
C THR A 62 0.44 -10.72 2.40
N ASN A 63 1.77 -10.78 2.26
CA ASN A 63 2.42 -10.53 0.97
C ASN A 63 2.02 -11.58 -0.09
N THR A 64 1.74 -12.83 0.30
CA THR A 64 1.23 -13.86 -0.64
C THR A 64 -0.22 -13.60 -1.03
N ILE A 65 -1.09 -13.29 -0.07
CA ILE A 65 -2.53 -13.03 -0.33
C ILE A 65 -2.73 -11.78 -1.18
N TYR A 66 -1.95 -10.72 -0.93
CA TYR A 66 -2.10 -9.43 -1.59
C TYR A 66 -1.09 -9.20 -2.73
N VAL A 67 -0.39 -10.24 -3.21
CA VAL A 67 0.66 -10.13 -4.25
C VAL A 67 0.18 -9.35 -5.49
N ASN A 68 -0.95 -9.75 -6.07
CA ASN A 68 -1.56 -9.09 -7.23
C ASN A 68 -1.92 -7.62 -6.95
N ASN A 69 -2.24 -7.27 -5.70
CA ASN A 69 -2.54 -5.89 -5.32
C ASN A 69 -1.29 -5.07 -5.08
N ILE A 70 -0.17 -5.68 -4.68
CA ILE A 70 1.14 -5.02 -4.51
C ILE A 70 1.74 -4.74 -5.89
N ASP A 71 1.72 -5.74 -6.77
CA ASP A 71 2.33 -5.68 -8.10
C ASP A 71 1.49 -4.82 -9.06
N GLY A 72 0.17 -4.76 -8.88
CA GLY A 72 -0.73 -3.86 -9.60
C GLY A 72 -0.67 -2.38 -9.20
N LEU A 73 0.15 -1.99 -8.20
CA LEU A 73 0.32 -0.58 -7.85
C LEU A 73 1.22 0.15 -8.87
N ARG A 74 0.82 1.37 -9.24
CA ARG A 74 1.70 2.30 -9.97
C ARG A 74 3.06 2.42 -9.26
N GLY A 75 4.15 2.42 -10.02
CA GLY A 75 5.51 2.34 -9.46
C GLY A 75 5.86 3.42 -8.43
N ASP A 76 5.31 4.64 -8.56
CA ASP A 76 5.50 5.72 -7.59
C ASP A 76 4.79 5.44 -6.26
N ILE A 77 3.59 4.85 -6.31
CA ILE A 77 2.79 4.42 -5.17
C ILE A 77 3.41 3.18 -4.51
N SER A 78 3.80 2.17 -5.30
CA SER A 78 4.47 0.96 -4.81
C SER A 78 5.76 1.31 -4.03
N ARG A 79 6.60 2.19 -4.59
CA ARG A 79 7.80 2.68 -3.91
C ARG A 79 7.49 3.42 -2.60
N ARG A 80 6.45 4.27 -2.58
CA ARG A 80 6.00 4.95 -1.34
C ARG A 80 5.50 3.95 -0.29
N LEU A 81 4.68 2.97 -0.70
CA LEU A 81 4.13 1.94 0.18
C LEU A 81 5.24 1.05 0.79
N LYS A 82 6.22 0.64 -0.02
CA LYS A 82 7.41 -0.09 0.46
C LYS A 82 8.17 0.74 1.50
N ASN A 83 8.48 2.00 1.18
CA ASN A 83 9.22 2.87 2.10
C ASN A 83 8.48 3.11 3.42
N ILE A 84 7.16 3.36 3.40
CA ILE A 84 6.41 3.60 4.64
C ILE A 84 6.21 2.34 5.46
N SER A 85 5.95 1.18 4.81
CA SER A 85 5.82 -0.09 5.52
C SER A 85 7.11 -0.48 6.23
N THR A 86 8.28 -0.28 5.60
CA THR A 86 9.58 -0.46 6.27
C THR A 86 9.76 0.47 7.47
N ARG A 87 9.37 1.75 7.40
CA ARG A 87 9.44 2.68 8.56
C ARG A 87 8.59 2.22 9.75
N PHE A 88 7.45 1.56 9.47
CA PHE A 88 6.59 0.94 10.48
C PHE A 88 7.02 -0.50 10.86
N ASN A 89 8.24 -0.93 10.53
CA ASN A 89 8.78 -2.28 10.77
C ASN A 89 7.87 -3.40 10.21
N SER A 90 7.33 -3.20 9.01
CA SER A 90 6.30 -4.05 8.41
C SER A 90 6.48 -4.18 6.89
N THR A 91 5.51 -4.78 6.19
CA THR A 91 5.54 -5.01 4.73
C THR A 91 4.28 -4.48 4.03
N PRO A 92 4.31 -4.26 2.69
CA PRO A 92 3.15 -3.80 1.93
C PRO A 92 1.90 -4.66 2.11
N GLY A 93 2.04 -6.00 2.14
CA GLY A 93 0.92 -6.91 2.36
C GLY A 93 0.24 -6.71 3.71
N VAL A 94 1.00 -6.48 4.79
CA VAL A 94 0.43 -6.20 6.12
C VAL A 94 -0.29 -4.85 6.11
N PHE A 95 0.23 -3.84 5.40
CA PHE A 95 -0.45 -2.56 5.23
C PHE A 95 -1.79 -2.69 4.50
N ILE A 96 -1.84 -3.49 3.43
CA ILE A 96 -3.09 -3.76 2.69
C ILE A 96 -4.06 -4.59 3.55
N PHE A 97 -3.57 -5.56 4.31
CA PHE A 97 -4.36 -6.36 5.26
C PHE A 97 -5.03 -5.49 6.33
N CYS A 98 -4.35 -4.45 6.83
CA CYS A 98 -4.89 -3.53 7.83
C CYS A 98 -5.81 -2.48 7.20
N PHE A 99 -5.32 -1.70 6.24
CA PHE A 99 -5.98 -0.48 5.76
C PHE A 99 -6.70 -0.62 4.41
N GLY A 100 -6.59 -1.77 3.75
CA GLY A 100 -7.18 -1.98 2.43
C GLY A 100 -6.48 -1.20 1.31
N ILE A 101 -6.83 -1.55 0.07
CA ILE A 101 -6.20 -1.02 -1.14
C ILE A 101 -6.49 0.48 -1.30
N THR A 102 -7.69 0.96 -0.92
CA THR A 102 -8.10 2.36 -1.04
C THR A 102 -7.12 3.31 -0.35
N ILE A 103 -6.66 2.95 0.85
CA ILE A 103 -5.71 3.76 1.63
C ILE A 103 -4.29 3.57 1.12
N THR A 104 -3.86 2.32 0.85
CA THR A 104 -2.47 2.04 0.45
C THR A 104 -2.15 2.45 -0.99
N SER A 105 -3.17 2.66 -1.84
CA SER A 105 -3.04 3.24 -3.19
C SER A 105 -3.11 4.77 -3.21
N SER A 106 -3.54 5.41 -2.10
CA SER A 106 -3.70 6.86 -2.00
C SER A 106 -2.38 7.55 -1.65
N ARG A 107 -1.82 8.28 -2.63
CA ARG A 107 -0.61 9.09 -2.43
C ARG A 107 -0.71 10.04 -1.24
N ALA A 108 -1.86 10.72 -1.08
CA ALA A 108 -2.06 11.66 0.03
C ALA A 108 -2.04 10.94 1.40
N CYS A 109 -2.56 9.72 1.48
CA CYS A 109 -2.49 8.92 2.71
C CYS A 109 -1.05 8.44 2.98
N LEU A 110 -0.32 7.95 1.97
CA LEU A 110 1.08 7.55 2.13
C LEU A 110 1.98 8.72 2.56
N ASP A 111 1.76 9.90 2.00
CA ASP A 111 2.51 11.11 2.33
C ASP A 111 2.20 11.59 3.77
N ALA A 112 0.94 11.53 4.20
CA ALA A 112 0.54 11.80 5.58
C ALA A 112 1.08 10.77 6.58
N LEU A 113 1.09 9.49 6.23
CA LEU A 113 1.69 8.42 7.05
C LEU A 113 3.21 8.60 7.19
N ASN A 114 3.90 9.02 6.12
CA ASN A 114 5.32 9.35 6.19
C ASN A 114 5.58 10.59 7.08
N ALA A 115 4.75 11.63 7.01
CA ALA A 115 4.83 12.78 7.91
C ALA A 115 4.50 12.41 9.37
N LEU A 116 3.64 11.42 9.61
CA LEU A 116 3.41 10.84 10.94
C LEU A 116 4.68 10.18 11.46
N GLN A 117 5.28 9.27 10.70
CA GLN A 117 6.52 8.60 11.10
C GLN A 117 7.71 9.55 11.29
N GLN A 118 7.78 10.64 10.53
CA GLN A 118 8.82 11.66 10.71
C GLN A 118 8.63 12.51 11.98
N SER A 119 7.39 12.72 12.43
CA SER A 119 7.10 13.54 13.62
C SER A 119 6.92 12.72 14.91
N HIS A 120 6.49 11.47 14.78
CA HIS A 120 6.14 10.57 15.87
C HIS A 120 6.62 9.13 15.56
N PRO A 121 7.94 8.88 15.48
CA PRO A 121 8.51 7.56 15.17
C PRO A 121 8.15 6.47 16.19
N GLN A 122 7.71 6.85 17.39
CA GLN A 122 7.23 5.94 18.43
C GLN A 122 5.84 5.33 18.14
N VAL A 123 5.09 5.85 17.16
CA VAL A 123 3.76 5.32 16.83
C VAL A 123 3.91 4.01 16.06
N SER A 124 3.55 2.89 16.68
CA SER A 124 3.60 1.59 16.02
C SER A 124 2.46 1.41 15.01
N LEU A 125 2.60 0.42 14.12
CA LEU A 125 1.52 0.02 13.21
C LEU A 125 0.28 -0.45 13.99
N VAL A 126 0.47 -1.07 15.15
CA VAL A 126 -0.61 -1.56 16.02
C VAL A 126 -1.41 -0.40 16.60
N ASP A 127 -0.73 0.66 17.07
CA ASP A 127 -1.38 1.85 17.64
C ASP A 127 -2.17 2.60 16.58
N LEU A 128 -1.55 2.81 15.41
CA LEU A 128 -2.22 3.43 14.27
C LEU A 128 -3.45 2.62 13.81
N TYR A 129 -3.35 1.29 13.77
CA TYR A 129 -4.46 0.45 13.33
C TYR A 129 -5.59 0.39 14.36
N ASN A 130 -5.29 0.31 15.65
CA ASN A 130 -6.31 0.38 16.70
C ASN A 130 -7.02 1.75 16.66
N ARG A 131 -6.27 2.85 16.54
CA ARG A 131 -6.85 4.20 16.38
C ARG A 131 -7.68 4.32 15.11
N TYR A 132 -7.26 3.69 14.00
CA TYR A 132 -8.07 3.58 12.79
C TYR A 132 -9.40 2.87 13.07
N LEU A 133 -9.39 1.72 13.74
CA LEU A 133 -10.61 0.99 14.09
C LEU A 133 -11.58 1.83 14.93
N GLU A 134 -11.09 2.45 16.00
CA GLU A 134 -11.83 3.36 16.90
C GLU A 134 -12.40 4.61 16.22
N THR A 135 -11.84 5.02 15.07
CA THR A 135 -12.25 6.27 14.42
C THR A 135 -13.58 6.09 13.68
N HIS A 136 -14.62 6.78 14.14
CA HIS A 136 -15.88 6.89 13.42
C HIS A 136 -15.81 8.05 12.43
N ALA A 137 -15.95 7.75 11.14
CA ALA A 137 -16.14 8.76 10.10
C ALA A 137 -17.65 8.97 9.92
N ASP A 138 -18.23 9.76 10.82
CA ASP A 138 -19.64 10.09 10.80
C ASP A 138 -19.90 11.32 9.91
N GLY A 139 -20.84 11.15 8.99
CA GLY A 139 -21.17 12.10 7.94
C GLY A 139 -20.85 11.58 6.53
N PRO A 140 -21.56 12.06 5.50
CA PRO A 140 -21.16 11.84 4.12
C PRO A 140 -19.79 12.48 3.91
N GLY A 141 -18.81 11.70 3.46
CA GLY A 141 -17.49 12.24 3.13
C GLY A 141 -17.62 13.40 2.14
N ARG A 142 -16.76 14.42 2.25
CA ARG A 142 -16.71 15.54 1.28
C ARG A 142 -16.82 14.97 -0.14
N LYS A 143 -17.83 15.42 -0.91
CA LYS A 143 -18.25 14.84 -2.20
C LYS A 143 -17.04 14.30 -2.99
N GLY A 144 -16.97 12.98 -3.16
CA GLY A 144 -15.87 12.28 -3.84
C GLY A 144 -14.78 11.64 -2.95
N THR A 145 -14.82 11.81 -1.62
CA THR A 145 -13.84 11.19 -0.70
C THR A 145 -14.40 9.89 -0.11
N SER A 146 -13.72 8.75 -0.31
CA SER A 146 -14.08 7.48 0.35
C SER A 146 -14.10 7.61 1.88
N LYS A 147 -15.08 6.95 2.52
CA LYS A 147 -15.22 6.89 3.99
C LYS A 147 -13.95 6.37 4.67
N GLU A 148 -13.23 5.45 4.04
CA GLU A 148 -11.96 4.90 4.52
C GLU A 148 -10.85 5.96 4.56
N LEU A 149 -10.76 6.80 3.50
CA LEU A 149 -9.78 7.90 3.41
C LEU A 149 -10.04 8.98 4.47
N ALA A 150 -11.32 9.29 4.73
CA ALA A 150 -11.69 10.18 5.83
C ALA A 150 -11.35 9.58 7.20
N LYS A 151 -11.63 8.29 7.40
CA LYS A 151 -11.35 7.54 8.65
C LYS A 151 -9.86 7.48 8.96
N ILE A 152 -8.99 7.15 7.99
CA ILE A 152 -7.53 7.13 8.22
C ILE A 152 -6.95 8.53 8.44
N ARG A 153 -7.46 9.55 7.75
CA ARG A 153 -7.07 10.95 8.00
C ARG A 153 -7.33 11.32 9.46
N LEU A 154 -8.56 11.09 9.95
CA LEU A 154 -8.93 11.37 11.33
C LEU A 154 -8.09 10.57 12.34
N ALA A 155 -7.80 9.30 12.04
CA ALA A 155 -6.92 8.46 12.87
C ALA A 155 -5.48 9.01 12.96
N ILE A 156 -4.91 9.48 11.85
CA ILE A 156 -3.59 10.14 11.82
C ILE A 156 -3.62 11.46 12.61
N GLN A 157 -4.69 12.27 12.43
CA GLN A 157 -4.85 13.56 13.11
C GLN A 157 -4.96 13.43 14.64
N ARG A 158 -5.35 12.27 15.17
CA ARG A 158 -5.33 11.97 16.62
C ARG A 158 -3.93 11.85 17.21
N PHE A 159 -2.91 11.56 16.41
CA PHE A 159 -1.51 11.60 16.83
C PHE A 159 -0.88 12.97 16.59
N ASN A 160 -1.21 13.61 15.45
CA ASN A 160 -0.71 14.94 15.11
C ASN A 160 -1.73 15.68 14.21
N PRO A 161 -2.42 16.73 14.71
CA PRO A 161 -3.46 17.42 13.95
C PRO A 161 -2.90 18.17 12.73
N ASP A 162 -1.62 18.57 12.77
CA ASP A 162 -1.01 19.45 11.77
C ASP A 162 -0.59 18.73 10.49
N ILE A 163 -0.49 17.39 10.49
CA ILE A 163 -0.05 16.61 9.32
C ILE A 163 -0.86 16.94 8.07
N TRP A 164 -2.17 17.14 8.22
CA TRP A 164 -3.07 17.46 7.11
C TRP A 164 -3.33 18.97 6.94
N ASN A 165 -2.97 19.77 7.94
CA ASN A 165 -3.17 21.23 7.93
C ASN A 165 -1.92 21.99 7.46
N LYS A 166 -0.78 21.30 7.34
CA LYS A 166 0.37 21.70 6.52
C LYS A 166 -0.03 21.72 5.04
N HIS A 167 -0.87 22.70 4.69
CA HIS A 167 -0.84 23.29 3.36
C HIS A 167 0.63 23.48 2.99
N HIS A 168 0.99 23.07 1.77
CA HIS A 168 2.31 23.38 1.22
C HIS A 168 2.61 24.84 1.55
N PRO A 169 3.75 25.17 2.19
CA PRO A 169 4.24 26.53 2.08
C PRO A 169 4.39 26.74 0.59
N HIS A 170 3.50 27.55 0.02
CA HIS A 170 3.76 28.14 -1.27
C HIS A 170 5.15 28.73 -1.11
N LEU A 171 6.10 28.29 -1.94
CA LEU A 171 7.22 29.15 -2.24
C LEU A 171 6.58 30.38 -2.89
N THR A 172 6.29 31.38 -2.05
CA THR A 172 6.29 32.77 -2.45
C THR A 172 7.70 33.00 -2.97
N ARG A 173 7.86 32.67 -4.25
CA ARG A 173 8.94 33.13 -5.10
C ARG A 173 8.82 34.63 -5.06
N SER A 174 9.48 35.24 -4.08
CA SER A 174 9.71 36.67 -4.00
C SER A 174 10.52 37.04 -5.23
N THR A 175 9.81 37.30 -6.32
CA THR A 175 10.37 37.94 -7.50
C THR A 175 10.88 39.29 -7.03
N PRO A 176 12.20 39.55 -6.99
CA PRO A 176 12.68 40.89 -6.73
C PRO A 176 12.26 41.74 -7.92
N GLN A 177 11.27 42.60 -7.71
CA GLN A 177 10.80 43.55 -8.69
C GLN A 177 11.97 44.49 -9.03
N PRO A 178 12.47 44.53 -10.29
CA PRO A 178 13.53 45.45 -10.64
C PRO A 178 12.98 46.88 -10.58
N ALA A 179 13.54 47.69 -9.67
CA ALA A 179 13.17 49.08 -9.55
C ALA A 179 13.69 49.88 -10.75
N SER A 180 12.78 50.30 -11.63
CA SER A 180 13.08 51.18 -12.75
C SER A 180 13.69 52.51 -12.27
N ARG A 181 14.93 52.79 -12.63
CA ARG A 181 15.54 54.13 -12.55
C ARG A 181 15.70 54.69 -13.97
N PRO A 182 15.05 55.80 -14.33
CA PRO A 182 15.51 56.63 -15.45
C PRO A 182 16.80 57.38 -15.02
N GLY A 183 17.78 57.47 -15.91
CA GLY A 183 19.12 57.99 -15.60
C GLY A 183 19.49 59.27 -16.32
N LEU A 184 20.78 59.63 -16.20
CA LEU A 184 21.62 60.56 -17.00
C LEU A 184 23.05 60.29 -16.44
N ALA A 185 23.99 59.71 -17.21
CA ALA A 185 24.92 60.37 -18.14
C ALA A 185 26.07 61.13 -17.44
N ILE A 186 27.34 61.18 -17.86
CA ILE A 186 28.21 60.51 -18.88
C ILE A 186 29.67 60.78 -18.42
N GLU A 187 30.63 59.86 -18.62
CA GLU A 187 32.08 60.06 -18.91
C GLU A 187 32.79 58.68 -18.80
N LEU A 188 33.21 58.00 -19.89
CA LEU A 188 34.34 58.22 -20.81
C LEU A 188 35.73 57.79 -20.25
N GLU A 189 36.10 56.52 -20.53
CA GLU A 189 37.33 56.05 -21.25
C GLU A 189 38.75 56.51 -20.82
N PRO A 190 39.88 55.82 -21.20
CA PRO A 190 40.07 54.48 -21.79
C PRO A 190 41.27 53.65 -21.19
N ASP A 191 41.60 52.53 -21.85
CA ASP A 191 42.91 51.85 -22.00
C ASP A 191 43.63 51.10 -20.84
N ASN A 192 43.61 49.75 -20.91
CA ASN A 192 44.79 48.91 -21.26
C ASN A 192 44.40 47.40 -21.28
N ILE A 193 44.44 46.71 -22.42
CA ILE A 193 45.58 45.98 -23.03
C ILE A 193 45.89 44.60 -22.38
N ILE A 194 45.48 43.55 -23.12
CA ILE A 194 46.12 42.22 -23.34
C ILE A 194 46.44 41.31 -22.12
N ALA A 195 45.79 40.13 -22.05
CA ALA A 195 46.46 38.81 -22.15
C ALA A 195 45.53 37.60 -21.88
N ALA A 196 45.29 36.80 -22.92
CA ALA A 196 45.30 35.33 -22.90
C ALA A 196 46.45 34.89 -23.85
N PRO A 197 46.95 33.63 -23.91
CA PRO A 197 46.31 32.35 -23.57
C PRO A 197 47.29 31.31 -22.93
N SER A 198 47.12 30.00 -23.22
CA SER A 198 48.01 28.84 -22.90
C SER A 198 48.06 28.42 -21.41
N ALA A 199 48.43 27.19 -21.00
CA ALA A 199 48.68 25.87 -21.62
C ALA A 199 48.77 24.80 -20.48
N ALA A 200 48.66 23.48 -20.67
CA ALA A 200 48.11 22.63 -21.74
C ALA A 200 47.99 21.14 -21.27
N VAL A 201 47.30 20.31 -22.06
CA VAL A 201 47.47 18.85 -22.31
C VAL A 201 48.35 18.01 -21.36
N ALA A 202 47.77 16.92 -20.84
CA ALA A 202 48.51 15.68 -20.55
C ALA A 202 47.61 14.47 -20.89
N ALA A 203 47.99 13.71 -21.91
CA ALA A 203 47.41 12.42 -22.28
C ALA A 203 48.54 11.41 -22.45
N VAL A 204 48.41 10.23 -21.81
CA VAL A 204 49.15 8.96 -21.99
C VAL A 204 48.21 7.91 -21.37
N GLU A 205 47.55 6.98 -22.07
CA GLU A 205 47.98 5.92 -22.99
C GLU A 205 48.69 4.72 -22.33
N HIS A 206 47.93 3.64 -22.10
CA HIS A 206 48.26 2.25 -22.42
C HIS A 206 46.98 1.43 -22.15
N GLU A 207 46.35 0.77 -23.13
CA GLU A 207 46.80 -0.43 -23.87
C GLU A 207 47.14 -1.62 -22.95
N SER A 208 46.27 -2.62 -23.00
CA SER A 208 46.60 -4.03 -22.83
C SER A 208 45.56 -4.81 -23.62
N ASP A 209 45.97 -5.19 -24.82
CA ASP A 209 45.28 -6.11 -25.73
C ASP A 209 45.36 -7.58 -25.23
N GLN A 210 44.79 -8.49 -26.03
CA GLN A 210 44.79 -9.97 -25.92
C GLN A 210 43.76 -10.60 -24.98
N GLU A 211 43.04 -11.66 -25.38
CA GLU A 211 42.65 -12.15 -26.72
C GLU A 211 41.48 -13.15 -26.52
N PRO A 212 40.57 -13.38 -27.49
CA PRO A 212 39.46 -14.31 -27.33
C PRO A 212 39.70 -15.68 -28.00
N GLU A 213 39.65 -16.76 -27.22
CA GLU A 213 39.54 -18.15 -27.68
C GLU A 213 38.50 -18.89 -26.83
N GLN A 214 37.72 -19.88 -27.31
CA GLN A 214 37.28 -20.26 -28.66
C GLN A 214 36.03 -21.17 -28.49
N ASP A 215 35.14 -21.20 -29.49
CA ASP A 215 34.07 -22.22 -29.67
C ASP A 215 34.68 -23.66 -29.83
N PRO A 216 33.94 -24.81 -29.82
CA PRO A 216 32.54 -24.94 -30.28
C PRO A 216 31.62 -25.99 -29.58
N ALA A 217 30.34 -25.95 -30.00
CA ALA A 217 29.42 -27.08 -30.24
C ALA A 217 29.08 -28.11 -29.15
N GLN A 218 27.78 -28.16 -28.79
CA GLN A 218 27.01 -29.41 -28.85
C GLN A 218 25.63 -29.17 -29.50
N ASP A 219 25.10 -30.24 -30.10
CA ASP A 219 23.99 -30.29 -31.06
C ASP A 219 22.57 -30.04 -30.46
N PRO A 220 21.54 -29.89 -31.32
CA PRO A 220 20.15 -29.71 -30.92
C PRO A 220 19.41 -31.07 -30.75
N GLU A 221 18.08 -31.06 -30.93
CA GLU A 221 17.14 -32.20 -30.92
C GLU A 221 16.68 -32.71 -29.54
N GLN A 222 15.50 -32.22 -29.12
CA GLN A 222 14.33 -33.07 -28.86
C GLN A 222 13.06 -32.24 -28.58
N ASP A 223 12.30 -31.96 -29.66
CA ASP A 223 10.84 -32.14 -29.59
C ASP A 223 10.58 -33.67 -29.57
N PRO A 224 9.51 -34.16 -28.92
CA PRO A 224 8.31 -34.41 -29.74
C PRO A 224 6.96 -34.19 -29.03
N ASP A 225 5.92 -34.24 -29.86
CA ASP A 225 4.53 -34.60 -29.58
C ASP A 225 3.66 -33.63 -28.75
N PHE A 226 3.25 -32.61 -29.50
CA PHE A 226 2.09 -31.76 -29.28
C PHE A 226 0.78 -32.53 -29.56
N ASP A 227 0.41 -33.48 -28.71
CA ASP A 227 -0.89 -34.19 -28.84
C ASP A 227 -2.07 -33.27 -28.45
N LEU A 228 -2.71 -32.74 -29.49
CA LEU A 228 -3.98 -32.03 -29.43
C LEU A 228 -5.13 -33.03 -29.36
N ASP A 229 -5.61 -33.33 -28.16
CA ASP A 229 -6.76 -34.23 -27.99
C ASP A 229 -7.98 -33.55 -27.37
N GLY A 230 -9.15 -33.84 -27.94
CA GLY A 230 -10.42 -33.84 -27.22
C GLY A 230 -11.04 -32.50 -26.78
N ASN A 231 -11.13 -31.51 -27.67
CA ASN A 231 -12.05 -30.38 -27.45
C ASN A 231 -13.51 -30.78 -27.78
N ASP A 232 -14.08 -31.71 -27.01
CA ASP A 232 -15.50 -32.08 -27.09
C ASP A 232 -16.36 -31.06 -26.34
N PHE A 233 -17.28 -30.44 -27.09
CA PHE A 233 -18.08 -29.29 -26.67
C PHE A 233 -19.55 -29.57 -26.95
N ASP A 234 -20.17 -30.38 -26.08
CA ASP A 234 -21.60 -30.69 -25.97
C ASP A 234 -21.85 -31.09 -24.49
N ASP A 235 -23.02 -30.91 -23.86
CA ASP A 235 -24.30 -30.43 -24.38
C ASP A 235 -25.01 -29.63 -23.26
N ASN A 236 -25.38 -28.41 -23.61
CA ASN A 236 -26.62 -27.71 -23.28
C ASN A 236 -27.72 -28.52 -22.52
N GLN A 237 -27.88 -28.28 -21.21
CA GLN A 237 -29.17 -28.52 -20.53
C GLN A 237 -29.58 -27.38 -19.58
N GLY A 238 -30.64 -26.66 -19.98
CA GLY A 238 -31.84 -26.57 -19.15
C GLY A 238 -31.86 -25.57 -18.00
N LEU A 239 -31.89 -24.28 -18.32
CA LEU A 239 -32.69 -23.34 -17.52
C LEU A 239 -34.17 -23.66 -17.72
N PRO A 240 -34.98 -23.65 -16.64
CA PRO A 240 -36.30 -23.03 -16.72
C PRO A 240 -36.31 -21.72 -15.93
N ALA A 241 -36.90 -20.69 -16.52
CA ALA A 241 -37.12 -19.41 -15.90
C ALA A 241 -38.54 -19.29 -15.33
N ALA A 242 -38.66 -18.40 -14.34
CA ALA A 242 -39.84 -17.62 -14.00
C ALA A 242 -41.03 -18.30 -13.29
N GLU A 243 -41.85 -17.39 -12.75
CA GLU A 243 -43.17 -17.57 -12.13
C GLU A 243 -43.20 -18.15 -10.70
N SER A 244 -44.03 -17.63 -9.77
CA SER A 244 -44.77 -16.35 -9.75
C SER A 244 -45.29 -16.07 -8.33
N HIS A 245 -45.57 -14.80 -8.04
CA HIS A 245 -46.54 -14.27 -7.06
C HIS A 245 -46.88 -15.06 -5.78
N SER A 246 -46.67 -14.41 -4.64
CA SER A 246 -47.62 -14.49 -3.53
C SER A 246 -47.73 -13.13 -2.83
N ASP A 247 -48.85 -12.44 -3.07
CA ASP A 247 -49.27 -11.29 -2.27
C ASP A 247 -49.51 -11.70 -0.82
N THR A 248 -49.16 -10.82 0.13
CA THR A 248 -49.84 -10.75 1.42
C THR A 248 -49.96 -9.30 1.86
N ASP A 249 -51.12 -8.72 1.57
CA ASP A 249 -51.66 -7.63 2.37
C ASP A 249 -51.66 -8.04 3.85
N SER A 250 -51.29 -7.10 4.72
CA SER A 250 -51.73 -7.08 6.11
C SER A 250 -51.60 -5.67 6.65
N ASP A 251 -52.69 -4.92 6.51
CA ASP A 251 -53.04 -3.84 7.43
C ASP A 251 -52.75 -4.26 8.87
N ASN A 252 -52.04 -3.42 9.63
CA ASN A 252 -52.25 -3.42 11.07
C ASN A 252 -52.15 -2.02 11.70
N ASN A 253 -53.30 -1.36 11.61
CA ASN A 253 -53.76 -0.22 12.38
C ASN A 253 -53.35 -0.22 13.88
N ARG A 254 -52.68 0.85 14.32
CA ARG A 254 -52.60 1.37 15.71
C ARG A 254 -51.92 2.75 15.63
N HIS A 255 -52.53 3.90 15.84
CA HIS A 255 -53.56 4.31 16.81
C HIS A 255 -53.13 4.11 18.28
N HIS A 256 -52.38 5.08 18.81
CA HIS A 256 -52.45 5.70 20.16
C HIS A 256 -51.34 6.77 20.22
N HIS A 257 -51.64 8.07 20.24
CA HIS A 257 -52.17 8.91 21.34
C HIS A 257 -51.05 9.72 22.01
N ASN A 258 -51.25 11.04 22.01
CA ASN A 258 -50.77 12.12 22.90
C ASN A 258 -49.65 11.80 23.91
N TYR A 259 -48.70 12.73 24.02
CA TYR A 259 -48.70 13.67 25.15
C TYR A 259 -48.03 14.99 24.77
N ASP A 260 -48.72 16.10 25.03
CA ASP A 260 -48.10 17.42 25.21
C ASP A 260 -47.38 17.47 26.56
N TYR A 261 -46.14 17.99 26.60
CA TYR A 261 -45.69 19.10 27.47
C TYR A 261 -44.21 19.43 27.22
#